data_AF-A0A090DIW0-F1
#
_entry.id   AF-A0A090DIW0-F1
#
_cell.length_a   1.000
_cell.length_b   1.000
_cell.length_c   1.000
_cell.angle_alpha   90.00
_cell.angle_beta   90.00
_cell.angle_gamma   90.00
#
_symmetry.space_group_name_H-M   'P 1'
#
loop_
_entity.id
_entity.type
_entity.pdbx_description
1 polymer ?
#
loop_
_entity_poly.entity_id
_entity_poly.type
_entity_poly.pdbx_seq_one_letter_code
_entity_poly.pdbx_strand_id
1 'polypeptide(L)'
;MQLVFSAEGKAWPIQLNGDTLRTRRSLLAALPLRLQLHTPKIAGSHIYWHAPFVEDVEGATHVLDAKAGAFIYWPVRQFLEITFAPLQAETAEITVLGHLDAPVEGIAELAAVLKREQGRRIIDGTLALADGGTEESPPASTLPHDIVAGRKVIWDRMPDDIAHITASRAIMHPAGPVFTAEAEARVLHELLWWIRSERASVDEAVLRQTAALALNKAATRLRDFCHLAETPALLFRLERAMEEAVPFDPLVNEAILVAGRIGAWLDLLIPWNDLNEAFRAALDGRRA
;
A
#
# COMPACT_ATOMS: atom_id res chain seq x y z
N MET A 1 -4.89 10.83 22.05
CA MET A 1 -5.52 9.53 21.74
C MET A 1 -4.38 8.58 21.41
N GLN A 2 -4.39 7.39 22.00
CA GLN A 2 -3.27 6.46 21.91
C GLN A 2 -3.67 5.24 21.08
N LEU A 3 -2.81 4.90 20.12
CA LEU A 3 -2.86 3.65 19.39
C LEU A 3 -1.80 2.69 19.92
N VAL A 4 -1.98 1.41 19.67
CA VAL A 4 -0.98 0.38 19.89
C VAL A 4 -0.71 -0.30 18.57
N PHE A 5 0.52 -0.17 18.09
CA PHE A 5 1.06 -0.99 17.02
C PHE A 5 1.67 -2.26 17.64
N SER A 6 1.43 -3.43 17.06
CA SER A 6 2.02 -4.68 17.54
C SER A 6 2.47 -5.56 16.39
N ALA A 7 3.64 -6.19 16.53
CA ALA A 7 4.22 -7.12 15.56
C ALA A 7 5.31 -7.96 16.24
N GLU A 8 5.52 -9.19 15.77
CA GLU A 8 6.57 -10.10 16.27
C GLU A 8 6.59 -10.23 17.82
N GLY A 9 5.41 -10.26 18.44
CA GLY A 9 5.26 -10.39 19.90
C GLY A 9 5.63 -9.13 20.71
N LYS A 10 5.92 -8.01 20.04
CA LYS A 10 6.19 -6.71 20.66
C LYS A 10 5.03 -5.74 20.41
N ALA A 11 4.89 -4.75 21.27
CA ALA A 11 3.90 -3.68 21.17
C ALA A 11 4.57 -2.32 21.37
N TRP A 12 4.16 -1.36 20.56
CA TRP A 12 4.64 0.02 20.60
C TRP A 12 3.45 0.98 20.66
N PRO A 13 3.35 1.78 21.74
CA PRO A 13 2.35 2.83 21.81
C PRO A 13 2.67 3.95 20.81
N ILE A 14 1.64 4.50 20.21
CA ILE A 14 1.71 5.65 19.29
C ILE A 14 0.75 6.71 19.82
N GLN A 15 1.27 7.89 20.12
CA GLN A 15 0.47 9.03 20.49
C GLN A 15 0.07 9.83 19.24
N LEU A 16 -1.22 9.85 18.95
CA LEU A 16 -1.75 10.71 17.89
C LEU A 16 -1.77 12.16 18.34
N ASN A 17 -1.30 13.06 17.47
CA ASN A 17 -1.18 14.50 17.73
C ASN A 17 -1.47 15.32 16.47
N GLY A 18 -1.50 16.65 16.61
CA GLY A 18 -1.74 17.58 15.49
C GLY A 18 -3.21 17.76 15.11
N ASP A 19 -3.43 18.59 14.09
CA ASP A 19 -4.75 18.96 13.55
C ASP A 19 -4.99 18.33 12.17
N THR A 20 -4.80 17.00 12.09
CA THR A 20 -4.98 16.19 10.86
C THR A 20 -6.31 15.42 10.93
N LEU A 21 -7.40 16.16 11.09
CA LEU A 21 -8.72 15.63 11.45
C LEU A 21 -9.32 14.71 10.40
N ARG A 22 -9.18 15.01 9.10
CA ARG A 22 -9.75 14.15 8.04
C ARG A 22 -9.03 12.81 8.02
N THR A 23 -7.71 12.85 7.98
CA THR A 23 -6.86 11.66 7.87
C THR A 23 -6.96 10.81 9.14
N ARG A 24 -7.03 11.45 10.32
CA ARG A 24 -7.27 10.78 11.60
C ARG A 24 -8.64 10.09 11.63
N ARG A 25 -9.70 10.74 11.14
CA ARG A 25 -11.04 10.12 11.09
C ARG A 25 -11.04 8.88 10.20
N SER A 26 -10.42 8.96 9.03
CA SER A 26 -10.33 7.81 8.11
C SER A 26 -9.47 6.68 8.68
N LEU A 27 -8.39 7.00 9.41
CA LEU A 27 -7.63 6.03 10.19
C LEU A 27 -8.51 5.35 11.26
N LEU A 28 -9.19 6.14 12.09
CA LEU A 28 -10.00 5.65 13.18
C LEU A 28 -11.15 4.74 12.71
N ALA A 29 -11.86 5.14 11.66
CA ALA A 29 -12.94 4.37 11.07
C ALA A 29 -12.48 3.02 10.49
N ALA A 30 -11.17 2.86 10.24
CA ALA A 30 -10.59 1.62 9.76
C ALA A 30 -10.02 0.73 10.88
N LEU A 31 -9.90 1.22 12.11
CA LEU A 31 -9.39 0.43 13.23
C LEU A 31 -10.44 -0.59 13.73
N PRO A 32 -10.01 -1.76 14.23
CA PRO A 32 -8.63 -2.24 14.27
C PRO A 32 -8.14 -2.73 12.90
N LEU A 33 -6.85 -2.53 12.62
CA LEU A 33 -6.20 -2.96 11.38
C LEU A 33 -5.36 -4.21 11.59
N ARG A 34 -5.51 -5.17 10.67
CA ARG A 34 -4.52 -6.23 10.42
C ARG A 34 -3.54 -5.74 9.38
N LEU A 35 -2.26 -5.85 9.66
CA LEU A 35 -1.18 -5.26 8.89
C LEU A 35 -0.34 -6.35 8.26
N GLN A 36 0.13 -6.13 7.03
CA GLN A 36 1.29 -6.82 6.48
C GLN A 36 2.38 -5.78 6.35
N LEU A 37 3.51 -6.04 7.01
CA LEU A 37 4.60 -5.10 7.11
C LEU A 37 5.55 -5.25 5.92
N HIS A 38 6.00 -4.12 5.40
CA HIS A 38 6.89 -4.07 4.25
C HIS A 38 8.25 -3.50 4.61
N THR A 39 9.27 -3.98 3.90
CA THR A 39 10.59 -3.34 3.88
C THR A 39 10.63 -2.20 2.86
N PRO A 40 11.29 -1.08 3.19
CA PRO A 40 11.50 0.02 2.26
C PRO A 40 12.58 -0.27 1.23
N LYS A 41 12.36 0.27 0.03
CA LYS A 41 13.19 0.04 -1.16
C LYS A 41 14.04 1.26 -1.52
N ILE A 42 13.55 2.46 -1.20
CA ILE A 42 14.12 3.74 -1.65
C ILE A 42 14.36 4.67 -0.46
N ALA A 43 13.28 5.11 0.20
CA ALA A 43 13.29 6.16 1.22
C ALA A 43 14.05 5.81 2.51
N GLY A 44 14.33 4.51 2.74
CA GLY A 44 15.26 4.07 3.77
C GLY A 44 14.62 3.85 5.13
N SER A 45 14.73 4.81 6.05
CA SER A 45 14.66 4.54 7.50
C SER A 45 13.23 4.52 8.07
N HIS A 46 12.37 3.65 7.55
CA HIS A 46 10.99 3.45 7.99
C HIS A 46 10.49 2.01 7.84
N ILE A 47 9.41 1.68 8.53
CA ILE A 47 8.55 0.52 8.23
C ILE A 47 7.21 1.04 7.76
N TYR A 48 6.51 0.30 6.91
CA TYR A 48 5.22 0.72 6.40
C TYR A 48 4.26 -0.43 6.13
N TRP A 49 2.99 -0.07 6.01
CA TRP A 49 1.90 -0.91 5.53
C TRP A 49 0.89 -0.06 4.76
N HIS A 50 0.03 -0.70 3.98
CA HIS A 50 -0.98 0.02 3.20
C HIS A 50 -2.13 0.53 4.09
N ALA A 51 -2.52 1.79 3.86
CA ALA A 51 -3.68 2.40 4.46
C ALA A 51 -4.96 1.95 3.72
N PRO A 52 -6.01 1.47 4.41
CA PRO A 52 -7.28 1.08 3.79
C PRO A 52 -8.19 2.28 3.48
N PHE A 53 -7.61 3.45 3.28
CA PHE A 53 -8.31 4.69 2.97
C PHE A 53 -7.48 5.57 2.03
N VAL A 54 -8.15 6.55 1.42
CA VAL A 54 -7.57 7.49 0.46
C VAL A 54 -7.88 8.88 0.95
N GLU A 55 -6.85 9.63 1.32
CA GLU A 55 -6.96 11.02 1.78
C GLU A 55 -5.96 11.90 1.06
N ASP A 56 -6.31 13.17 0.83
CA ASP A 56 -5.34 14.17 0.40
C ASP A 56 -4.42 14.55 1.55
N VAL A 57 -3.23 15.06 1.21
CA VAL A 57 -2.30 15.61 2.20
C VAL A 57 -2.99 16.63 3.12
N GLU A 58 -2.71 16.54 4.41
CA GLU A 58 -3.27 17.38 5.46
C GLU A 58 -2.14 17.80 6.40
N GLY A 59 -2.01 19.09 6.71
CA GLY A 59 -0.90 19.59 7.53
C GLY A 59 0.49 19.32 6.90
N ALA A 60 0.57 19.51 5.57
CA ALA A 60 1.71 19.17 4.72
C ALA A 60 3.07 19.37 5.41
N THR A 61 3.78 18.27 5.60
CA THR A 61 5.15 18.24 6.09
C THR A 61 6.03 17.67 4.97
N HIS A 62 7.17 18.30 4.68
CA HIS A 62 8.11 17.72 3.73
C HIS A 62 8.66 16.41 4.30
N VAL A 63 8.69 15.35 3.51
CA VAL A 63 9.04 14.00 3.98
C VAL A 63 10.41 13.91 4.67
N LEU A 64 11.38 14.71 4.23
CA LEU A 64 12.72 14.76 4.83
C LEU A 64 12.76 15.45 6.19
N ASP A 65 11.71 16.20 6.55
CA ASP A 65 11.57 16.85 7.85
C ASP A 65 10.90 15.94 8.89
N ALA A 66 10.44 14.75 8.48
CA ALA A 66 9.89 13.74 9.37
C ALA A 66 10.96 13.27 10.36
N LYS A 67 10.74 13.56 11.65
CA LYS A 67 11.64 13.13 12.73
C LYS A 67 11.55 11.62 12.91
N ALA A 68 12.62 11.01 13.44
CA ALA A 68 12.57 9.62 13.89
C ALA A 68 11.43 9.43 14.91
N GLY A 69 10.70 8.32 14.79
CA GLY A 69 9.51 8.02 15.58
C GLY A 69 8.24 8.69 15.06
N ALA A 70 8.26 9.42 13.95
CA ALA A 70 7.05 9.98 13.37
C ALA A 70 6.14 8.86 12.86
N PHE A 71 4.85 8.95 13.19
CA PHE A 71 3.81 8.13 12.59
C PHE A 71 3.10 8.97 11.52
N ILE A 72 3.19 8.54 10.27
CA ILE A 72 2.84 9.37 9.11
C ILE A 72 1.92 8.62 8.16
N TYR A 73 1.12 9.38 7.42
CA TYR A 73 0.41 8.93 6.23
C TYR A 73 1.07 9.55 4.99
N TRP A 74 1.39 8.70 4.01
CA TRP A 74 1.93 9.11 2.71
C TRP A 74 0.84 8.95 1.65
N PRO A 75 0.17 10.05 1.23
CA PRO A 75 -1.00 9.98 0.35
C PRO A 75 -0.76 9.24 -0.96
N VAL A 76 0.14 9.73 -1.81
CA VAL A 76 0.38 9.18 -3.17
C VAL A 76 0.89 7.73 -3.19
N ARG A 77 1.36 7.22 -2.04
CA ARG A 77 1.75 5.82 -1.87
C ARG A 77 0.69 4.99 -1.14
N GLN A 78 -0.27 5.64 -0.51
CA GLN A 78 -1.28 5.03 0.35
C GLN A 78 -0.65 4.24 1.51
N PHE A 79 0.41 4.79 2.13
CA PHE A 79 1.11 4.12 3.22
C PHE A 79 0.84 4.78 4.57
N LEU A 80 0.77 3.96 5.61
CA LEU A 80 1.02 4.37 6.98
C LEU A 80 2.43 3.91 7.34
N GLU A 81 3.22 4.80 7.96
CA GLU A 81 4.63 4.54 8.21
C GLU A 81 5.06 4.96 9.61
N ILE A 82 6.06 4.26 10.14
CA ILE A 82 6.81 4.67 11.34
C ILE A 82 8.26 4.84 10.94
N THR A 83 8.78 6.06 11.07
CA THR A 83 10.19 6.36 10.82
C THR A 83 11.05 5.98 12.03
N PHE A 84 12.29 5.59 11.80
CA PHE A 84 13.27 5.32 12.88
C PHE A 84 14.60 6.07 12.68
N ALA A 85 14.79 6.70 11.53
CA ALA A 85 15.85 7.69 11.27
C ALA A 85 15.38 8.64 10.16
N PRO A 86 16.15 9.67 9.79
CA PRO A 86 15.82 10.51 8.64
C PRO A 86 15.63 9.68 7.36
N LEU A 87 14.60 10.06 6.58
CA LEU A 87 14.37 9.54 5.25
C LEU A 87 15.31 10.21 4.24
N GLN A 88 15.45 9.62 3.05
CA GLN A 88 16.35 10.12 2.01
C GLN A 88 15.72 10.03 0.61
N ALA A 89 16.27 10.79 -0.34
CA ALA A 89 16.01 10.67 -1.78
C ALA A 89 14.54 10.87 -2.23
N GLU A 90 13.74 11.60 -1.46
CA GLU A 90 12.31 11.81 -1.72
C GLU A 90 11.92 13.29 -1.58
N THR A 91 11.01 13.74 -2.45
CA THR A 91 10.51 15.14 -2.49
C THR A 91 8.98 15.14 -2.47
N ALA A 92 8.40 14.59 -1.40
CA ALA A 92 6.96 14.46 -1.24
C ALA A 92 6.47 15.19 0.02
N GLU A 93 5.20 15.57 0.01
CA GLU A 93 4.50 16.04 1.21
C GLU A 93 3.76 14.87 1.85
N ILE A 94 3.84 14.79 3.18
CA ILE A 94 3.22 13.77 4.01
C ILE A 94 2.31 14.41 5.06
N THR A 95 1.45 13.59 5.64
CA THR A 95 0.60 13.96 6.78
C THR A 95 1.18 13.33 8.04
N VAL A 96 1.62 14.13 9.00
CA VAL A 96 2.07 13.62 10.31
C VAL A 96 0.85 13.39 11.20
N LEU A 97 0.64 12.14 11.62
CA LEU A 97 -0.52 11.73 12.42
C LEU A 97 -0.20 11.67 13.92
N GLY A 98 1.06 11.45 14.25
CA GLY A 98 1.47 11.18 15.62
C GLY A 98 2.96 10.90 15.74
N HIS A 99 3.31 10.36 16.90
CA HIS A 99 4.67 9.89 17.19
C HIS A 99 4.62 8.62 18.03
N LEU A 100 5.65 7.80 17.86
CA LEU A 100 5.97 6.68 18.71
C LEU A 100 6.21 7.17 20.14
N ASP A 101 5.53 6.58 21.10
CA ASP A 101 5.72 6.83 22.54
C ASP A 101 6.62 5.74 23.15
N ALA A 102 7.70 5.42 22.43
CA ALA A 102 8.67 4.39 22.78
C ALA A 102 10.01 4.65 22.07
N PRO A 103 11.11 4.03 22.50
CA PRO A 103 12.39 4.12 21.81
C PRO A 103 12.32 3.59 20.36
N VAL A 104 12.89 4.34 19.41
CA VAL A 104 12.85 4.04 17.97
C VAL A 104 13.69 2.81 17.59
N GLU A 105 14.63 2.41 18.45
CA GLU A 105 15.50 1.26 18.27
C GLU A 105 14.69 -0.03 18.11
N GLY A 106 13.56 -0.16 18.81
CA GLY A 106 12.66 -1.31 18.65
C GLY A 106 12.05 -1.39 17.25
N ILE A 107 11.78 -0.25 16.62
CA ILE A 107 11.31 -0.19 15.23
C ILE A 107 12.46 -0.47 14.26
N ALA A 108 13.66 0.04 14.52
CA ALA A 108 14.85 -0.26 13.72
C ALA A 108 15.20 -1.76 13.72
N GLU A 109 15.07 -2.43 14.87
CA GLU A 109 15.22 -3.89 14.98
C GLU A 109 14.19 -4.63 14.11
N LEU A 110 12.92 -4.23 14.19
CA LEU A 110 11.86 -4.81 13.37
C LEU A 110 12.13 -4.58 11.87
N ALA A 111 12.56 -3.38 11.49
CA ALA A 111 12.95 -3.07 10.11
C ALA A 111 14.09 -3.96 9.61
N ALA A 112 15.08 -4.26 10.45
CA ALA A 112 16.15 -5.18 10.11
C ALA A 112 15.66 -6.63 9.92
N VAL A 113 14.64 -7.06 10.68
CA VAL A 113 13.97 -8.36 10.46
C VAL A 113 13.21 -8.33 9.13
N LEU A 114 12.38 -7.33 8.88
CA LEU A 114 11.61 -7.18 7.64
C LEU A 114 12.52 -7.24 6.41
N LYS A 115 13.63 -6.50 6.43
CA LYS A 115 14.59 -6.47 5.33
C LYS A 115 15.18 -7.86 5.01
N ARG A 116 15.42 -8.70 6.03
CA ARG A 116 15.95 -10.06 5.84
C ARG A 116 14.88 -11.06 5.40
N GLU A 117 13.66 -10.90 5.89
CA GLU A 117 12.58 -11.89 5.74
C GLU A 117 11.63 -11.60 4.57
N GLN A 118 11.64 -10.38 4.01
CA GLN A 118 10.82 -10.00 2.85
C GLN A 118 10.99 -11.03 1.71
N GLY A 119 9.88 -11.44 1.08
CA GLY A 119 9.86 -12.46 0.02
C GLY A 119 10.02 -13.90 0.52
N ARG A 120 10.27 -14.11 1.82
CA ARG A 120 10.41 -15.44 2.46
C ARG A 120 9.29 -15.70 3.46
N ARG A 121 8.94 -14.68 4.24
CA ARG A 121 7.89 -14.72 5.25
C ARG A 121 7.15 -13.38 5.27
N ILE A 122 5.83 -13.45 5.29
CA ILE A 122 4.98 -12.28 5.54
C ILE A 122 4.98 -12.04 7.05
N ILE A 123 5.39 -10.83 7.47
CA ILE A 123 5.35 -10.41 8.86
C ILE A 123 4.07 -9.62 9.08
N ASP A 124 3.16 -10.18 9.87
CA ASP A 124 1.91 -9.53 10.23
C ASP A 124 2.08 -8.61 11.44
N GLY A 125 1.16 -7.65 11.55
CA GLY A 125 1.00 -6.82 12.73
C GLY A 125 -0.45 -6.38 12.94
N THR A 126 -0.66 -5.58 13.98
CA THR A 126 -1.95 -4.96 14.27
C THR A 126 -1.78 -3.50 14.64
N LEU A 127 -2.76 -2.68 14.28
CA LEU A 127 -2.93 -1.32 14.82
C LEU A 127 -4.32 -1.21 15.43
N ALA A 128 -4.42 -0.82 16.69
CA ALA A 128 -5.69 -0.67 17.40
C ALA A 128 -5.67 0.51 18.36
N LEU A 129 -6.84 0.97 18.80
CA LEU A 129 -6.96 1.90 19.93
C LEU A 129 -6.52 1.18 21.22
N ALA A 130 -5.73 1.87 22.06
CA ALA A 130 -5.25 1.30 23.33
C ALA A 130 -6.41 0.87 24.24
N ASP A 131 -7.51 1.65 24.25
CA ASP A 131 -8.68 1.42 25.10
C ASP A 131 -9.70 0.44 24.47
N GLY A 132 -9.37 -0.18 23.33
CA GLY A 132 -10.24 -1.16 22.66
C GLY A 132 -11.54 -0.60 22.10
N GLY A 133 -11.68 0.73 22.05
CA GLY A 133 -12.83 1.39 21.45
C GLY A 133 -12.94 1.05 19.95
N THR A 134 -14.15 0.76 19.52
CA THR A 134 -14.53 0.67 18.10
C THR A 134 -15.38 1.90 17.79
N GLU A 135 -14.95 2.74 16.86
CA GLU A 135 -15.80 3.83 16.36
C GLU A 135 -16.88 3.31 15.40
N GLU A 136 -17.88 4.17 15.15
CA GLU A 136 -19.11 3.88 14.41
C GLU A 136 -18.87 3.17 13.07
N SER A 137 -19.82 2.30 12.73
CA SER A 137 -19.84 1.67 11.41
C SER A 137 -19.85 2.74 10.32
N PRO A 138 -18.95 2.65 9.32
CA PRO A 138 -18.92 3.63 8.25
C PRO A 138 -20.26 3.64 7.50
N PRO A 139 -20.64 4.79 6.92
CA PRO A 139 -21.86 4.88 6.13
C PRO A 139 -21.86 3.88 4.97
N ALA A 140 -23.05 3.49 4.52
CA ALA A 140 -23.20 2.59 3.39
C ALA A 140 -22.50 3.17 2.15
N SER A 141 -21.71 2.34 1.46
CA SER A 141 -21.01 2.75 0.25
C SER A 141 -21.99 3.06 -0.87
N THR A 142 -21.72 4.12 -1.62
CA THR A 142 -22.46 4.48 -2.85
C THR A 142 -22.01 3.66 -4.06
N LEU A 143 -21.00 2.79 -3.89
CA LEU A 143 -20.45 1.96 -4.96
C LEU A 143 -21.21 0.64 -5.10
N PRO A 144 -21.16 0.01 -6.29
CA PRO A 144 -21.67 -1.34 -6.49
C PRO A 144 -21.15 -2.33 -5.44
N HIS A 145 -22.05 -3.12 -4.87
CA HIS A 145 -21.74 -4.04 -3.77
C HIS A 145 -20.65 -5.05 -4.11
N ASP A 146 -20.63 -5.54 -5.36
CA ASP A 146 -19.65 -6.51 -5.85
C ASP A 146 -18.22 -5.95 -5.86
N ILE A 147 -18.05 -4.66 -6.18
CA ILE A 147 -16.74 -3.98 -6.11
C ILE A 147 -16.27 -3.89 -4.66
N VAL A 148 -17.14 -3.40 -3.77
CA VAL A 148 -16.81 -3.23 -2.34
C VAL A 148 -16.51 -4.57 -1.68
N ALA A 149 -17.26 -5.62 -2.02
CA ALA A 149 -17.02 -6.97 -1.54
C ALA A 149 -15.68 -7.51 -2.07
N GLY A 150 -15.39 -7.31 -3.36
CA GLY A 150 -14.11 -7.67 -3.97
C GLY A 150 -12.92 -7.01 -3.27
N ARG A 151 -12.99 -5.69 -3.02
CA ARG A 151 -11.96 -4.98 -2.25
C ARG A 151 -11.79 -5.57 -0.85
N LYS A 152 -12.88 -5.86 -0.12
CA LYS A 152 -12.79 -6.46 1.22
C LYS A 152 -12.04 -7.80 1.20
N VAL A 153 -12.32 -8.65 0.20
CA VAL A 153 -11.66 -9.97 0.07
C VAL A 153 -10.15 -9.81 -0.13
N ILE A 154 -9.72 -8.97 -1.08
CA ILE A 154 -8.27 -8.77 -1.32
C ILE A 154 -7.58 -8.04 -0.17
N TRP A 155 -8.31 -7.30 0.67
CA TRP A 155 -7.73 -6.66 1.84
C TRP A 155 -7.50 -7.66 2.97
N ASP A 156 -8.43 -8.59 3.19
CA ASP A 156 -8.34 -9.58 4.25
C ASP A 156 -7.31 -10.68 3.96
N ARG A 157 -7.19 -11.12 2.70
CA ARG A 157 -6.26 -12.20 2.31
C ARG A 157 -5.59 -11.97 0.95
N MET A 158 -4.42 -12.56 0.79
CA MET A 158 -3.73 -12.62 -0.51
C MET A 158 -4.56 -13.48 -1.48
N PRO A 159 -4.85 -12.99 -2.69
CA PRO A 159 -5.45 -13.80 -3.75
C PRO A 159 -4.61 -15.05 -4.06
N ASP A 160 -5.28 -16.16 -4.35
CA ASP A 160 -4.60 -17.44 -4.54
C ASP A 160 -3.69 -17.41 -5.78
N ASP A 161 -4.11 -16.77 -6.87
CA ASP A 161 -3.26 -16.62 -8.06
C ASP A 161 -1.99 -15.78 -7.81
N ILE A 162 -2.07 -14.75 -6.97
CA ILE A 162 -0.89 -14.02 -6.47
C ILE A 162 -0.02 -14.95 -5.61
N ALA A 163 -0.59 -15.71 -4.67
CA ALA A 163 0.20 -16.59 -3.81
C ALA A 163 0.98 -17.67 -4.61
N HIS A 164 0.44 -18.13 -5.73
CA HIS A 164 1.04 -19.18 -6.56
C HIS A 164 2.03 -18.67 -7.62
N ILE A 165 2.12 -17.36 -7.88
CA ILE A 165 2.95 -16.81 -8.96
C ILE A 165 4.44 -17.17 -8.80
N THR A 166 4.94 -17.29 -7.56
CA THR A 166 6.33 -17.68 -7.24
C THR A 166 6.53 -19.20 -7.19
N ALA A 167 5.43 -19.97 -7.15
CA ALA A 167 5.45 -21.43 -7.06
C ALA A 167 5.70 -22.10 -8.41
N SER A 168 5.48 -21.40 -9.53
CA SER A 168 5.73 -21.94 -10.87
C SER A 168 7.18 -22.44 -10.99
N ARG A 169 7.32 -23.67 -11.51
CA ARG A 169 8.60 -24.33 -11.84
C ARG A 169 8.69 -24.65 -13.34
N ALA A 170 7.84 -24.03 -14.15
CA ALA A 170 7.90 -24.12 -15.60
C ALA A 170 9.16 -23.43 -16.13
N ILE A 171 9.38 -23.46 -17.46
CA ILE A 171 10.54 -22.84 -18.13
C ILE A 171 10.68 -21.35 -17.78
N MET A 172 9.57 -20.67 -17.47
CA MET A 172 9.59 -19.27 -17.04
C MET A 172 10.17 -19.13 -15.64
N HIS A 173 11.26 -18.37 -15.52
CA HIS A 173 11.79 -17.97 -14.22
C HIS A 173 10.74 -17.12 -13.47
N PRO A 174 10.41 -17.46 -12.20
CA PRO A 174 9.32 -16.80 -11.47
C PRO A 174 9.55 -15.30 -11.23
N ALA A 175 10.81 -14.85 -11.23
CA ALA A 175 11.16 -13.44 -11.05
C ALA A 175 10.54 -12.53 -12.12
N GLY A 176 10.50 -12.96 -13.39
CA GLY A 176 10.01 -12.13 -14.50
C GLY A 176 8.54 -11.74 -14.34
N PRO A 177 7.61 -12.72 -14.25
CA PRO A 177 6.19 -12.45 -14.02
C PRO A 177 5.92 -11.67 -12.73
N VAL A 178 6.62 -11.98 -11.63
CA VAL A 178 6.43 -11.28 -10.35
C VAL A 178 6.81 -9.81 -10.44
N PHE A 179 8.01 -9.50 -10.95
CA PHE A 179 8.45 -8.10 -11.07
C PHE A 179 7.58 -7.33 -12.04
N THR A 180 7.16 -7.98 -13.13
CA THR A 180 6.24 -7.36 -14.08
C THR A 180 4.90 -7.05 -13.42
N ALA A 181 4.33 -8.01 -12.69
CA ALA A 181 3.05 -7.81 -12.03
C ALA A 181 3.11 -6.70 -10.96
N GLU A 182 4.15 -6.70 -10.11
CA GLU A 182 4.34 -5.66 -9.09
C GLU A 182 4.48 -4.27 -9.73
N ALA A 183 5.28 -4.16 -10.79
CA ALA A 183 5.46 -2.91 -11.51
C ALA A 183 4.18 -2.43 -12.20
N GLU A 184 3.43 -3.33 -12.84
CA GLU A 184 2.14 -3.01 -13.48
C GLU A 184 1.11 -2.51 -12.47
N ALA A 185 1.02 -3.16 -11.30
CA ALA A 185 0.11 -2.73 -10.24
C ALA A 185 0.53 -1.39 -9.62
N ARG A 186 1.84 -1.17 -9.41
CA ARG A 186 2.37 0.09 -8.86
C ARG A 186 2.18 1.26 -9.82
N VAL A 187 2.46 1.08 -11.11
CA VAL A 187 2.22 2.11 -12.13
C VAL A 187 0.74 2.44 -12.25
N LEU A 188 -0.15 1.43 -12.21
CA LEU A 188 -1.59 1.67 -12.18
C LEU A 188 -1.99 2.50 -10.96
N HIS A 189 -1.52 2.12 -9.77
CA HIS A 189 -1.80 2.83 -8.52
C HIS A 189 -1.37 4.30 -8.60
N GLU A 190 -0.14 4.57 -9.04
CA GLU A 190 0.39 5.94 -9.22
C GLU A 190 -0.43 6.74 -10.24
N LEU A 191 -0.77 6.13 -11.37
CA LEU A 191 -1.57 6.80 -12.40
C LEU A 191 -2.98 7.14 -11.92
N LEU A 192 -3.62 6.27 -11.14
CA LEU A 192 -4.92 6.54 -10.54
C LEU A 192 -4.86 7.69 -9.52
N TRP A 193 -3.77 7.82 -8.77
CA TRP A 193 -3.53 8.99 -7.91
C TRP A 193 -3.41 10.28 -8.71
N TRP A 194 -2.70 10.27 -9.84
CA TRP A 194 -2.60 11.43 -10.73
C TRP A 194 -3.95 11.79 -11.36
N ILE A 195 -4.71 10.81 -11.82
CA ILE A 195 -6.07 11.03 -12.33
C ILE A 195 -6.94 11.68 -11.24
N ARG A 196 -6.87 11.17 -10.01
CA ARG A 196 -7.61 11.74 -8.87
C ARG A 196 -7.16 13.17 -8.53
N SER A 197 -5.87 13.52 -8.66
CA SER A 197 -5.41 14.88 -8.37
C SER A 197 -5.91 15.92 -9.38
N GLU A 198 -6.19 15.50 -10.61
CA GLU A 198 -6.70 16.37 -11.69
C GLU A 198 -8.22 16.60 -11.67
N ARG A 199 -8.94 16.05 -10.69
CA ARG A 199 -10.41 16.13 -10.59
C ARG A 199 -11.00 17.55 -10.52
N ALA A 200 -10.20 18.54 -10.14
CA ALA A 200 -10.61 19.94 -10.08
C ALA A 200 -10.34 20.71 -11.39
N SER A 201 -9.46 20.20 -12.25
CA SER A 201 -8.91 20.87 -13.44
C SER A 201 -9.35 20.23 -14.76
N VAL A 202 -9.72 18.96 -14.75
CA VAL A 202 -10.03 18.16 -15.95
C VAL A 202 -11.47 17.66 -15.91
N ASP A 203 -12.10 17.61 -17.08
CA ASP A 203 -13.46 17.10 -17.25
C ASP A 203 -13.58 15.64 -16.77
N GLU A 204 -14.66 15.35 -16.02
CA GLU A 204 -14.87 14.04 -15.40
C GLU A 204 -14.95 12.91 -16.44
N ALA A 205 -15.52 13.16 -17.63
CA ALA A 205 -15.61 12.13 -18.66
C ALA A 205 -14.23 11.74 -19.20
N VAL A 206 -13.32 12.72 -19.33
CA VAL A 206 -11.92 12.48 -19.71
C VAL A 206 -11.17 11.69 -18.63
N LEU A 207 -11.38 12.03 -17.35
CA LEU A 207 -10.75 11.31 -16.24
C LEU A 207 -11.24 9.86 -16.17
N ARG A 208 -12.55 9.63 -16.31
CA ARG A 208 -13.14 8.28 -16.38
C ARG A 208 -12.58 7.46 -17.51
N GLN A 209 -12.51 8.02 -18.71
CA GLN A 209 -11.96 7.33 -19.88
C GLN A 209 -10.49 6.96 -19.66
N THR A 210 -9.71 7.88 -19.07
CA THR A 210 -8.30 7.65 -18.78
C THR A 210 -8.12 6.55 -17.72
N ALA A 211 -8.93 6.57 -16.65
CA ALA A 211 -8.92 5.54 -15.61
C ALA A 211 -9.32 4.16 -16.15
N ALA A 212 -10.38 4.10 -16.98
CA ALA A 212 -10.83 2.88 -17.63
C ALA A 212 -9.71 2.26 -18.47
N LEU A 213 -9.04 3.06 -19.32
CA LEU A 213 -7.95 2.57 -20.15
C LEU A 213 -6.76 2.07 -19.32
N ALA A 214 -6.40 2.79 -18.26
CA ALA A 214 -5.33 2.40 -17.33
C ALA A 214 -5.64 1.05 -16.65
N LEU A 215 -6.87 0.91 -16.13
CA LEU A 215 -7.36 -0.32 -15.49
C LEU A 215 -7.35 -1.49 -16.48
N ASN A 216 -7.89 -1.30 -17.68
CA ASN A 216 -7.92 -2.32 -18.74
C ASN A 216 -6.53 -2.80 -19.11
N LYS A 217 -5.60 -1.85 -19.33
CA LYS A 217 -4.21 -2.15 -19.69
C LYS A 217 -3.52 -2.98 -18.63
N ALA A 218 -3.61 -2.56 -17.37
CA ALA A 218 -2.98 -3.27 -16.25
C ALA A 218 -3.62 -4.66 -16.06
N ALA A 219 -4.95 -4.75 -16.05
CA ALA A 219 -5.67 -6.02 -15.91
C ALA A 219 -5.29 -7.02 -17.02
N THR A 220 -5.23 -6.56 -18.27
CA THR A 220 -4.82 -7.38 -19.42
C THR A 220 -3.38 -7.87 -19.28
N ARG A 221 -2.45 -7.02 -18.84
CA ARG A 221 -1.06 -7.40 -18.61
C ARG A 221 -0.91 -8.43 -17.48
N LEU A 222 -1.61 -8.22 -16.37
CA LEU A 222 -1.62 -9.16 -15.26
C LEU A 222 -2.17 -10.53 -15.67
N ARG A 223 -3.26 -10.56 -16.46
CA ARG A 223 -3.88 -11.80 -16.96
C ARG A 223 -3.00 -12.51 -17.99
N ASP A 224 -2.65 -11.83 -19.07
CA ASP A 224 -2.12 -12.49 -20.27
C ASP A 224 -0.61 -12.70 -20.20
N PHE A 225 0.11 -11.80 -19.51
CA PHE A 225 1.57 -11.85 -19.42
C PHE A 225 2.08 -12.37 -18.08
N CYS A 226 1.35 -12.09 -16.99
CA CYS A 226 1.74 -12.55 -15.65
C CYS A 226 0.95 -13.79 -15.21
N HIS A 227 -0.03 -14.23 -16.01
CA HIS A 227 -0.86 -15.42 -15.78
C HIS A 227 -1.66 -15.40 -14.46
N LEU A 228 -2.06 -14.20 -14.00
CA LEU A 228 -2.98 -14.04 -12.88
C LEU A 228 -4.42 -14.19 -13.38
N ALA A 229 -5.07 -15.31 -13.06
CA ALA A 229 -6.37 -15.66 -13.62
C ALA A 229 -7.56 -14.94 -12.94
N GLU A 230 -7.45 -14.64 -11.65
CA GLU A 230 -8.57 -14.20 -10.81
C GLU A 230 -8.44 -12.73 -10.42
N THR A 231 -7.25 -12.31 -9.98
CA THR A 231 -6.96 -10.95 -9.52
C THR A 231 -7.38 -9.86 -10.52
N PRO A 232 -7.14 -9.99 -11.84
CA PRO A 232 -7.53 -8.97 -12.81
C PRO A 232 -9.04 -8.78 -12.97
N ALA A 233 -9.87 -9.74 -12.54
CA ALA A 233 -11.32 -9.66 -12.70
C ALA A 233 -11.91 -8.43 -11.98
N LEU A 234 -11.39 -8.08 -10.81
CA LEU A 234 -11.82 -6.89 -10.07
C LEU A 234 -11.39 -5.59 -10.79
N LEU A 235 -10.21 -5.58 -11.42
CA LEU A 235 -9.76 -4.43 -12.22
C LEU A 235 -10.61 -4.24 -13.48
N PHE A 236 -10.97 -5.31 -14.19
CA PHE A 236 -11.94 -5.26 -15.30
C PHE A 236 -13.35 -4.88 -14.86
N ARG A 237 -13.72 -5.15 -13.60
CA ARG A 237 -15.01 -4.71 -13.06
C ARG A 237 -15.00 -3.21 -12.76
N LEU A 238 -13.91 -2.69 -12.17
CA LEU A 238 -13.69 -1.27 -11.93
C LEU A 238 -13.63 -0.48 -13.23
N GLU A 239 -12.97 -1.03 -14.27
CA GLU A 239 -12.94 -0.43 -15.60
C GLU A 239 -14.36 -0.22 -16.14
N ARG A 240 -15.19 -1.26 -16.18
CA ARG A 240 -16.60 -1.13 -16.59
C ARG A 240 -17.39 -0.12 -15.75
N ALA A 241 -17.12 -0.05 -14.44
CA ALA A 241 -17.77 0.94 -13.56
C ALA A 241 -17.44 2.39 -13.92
N MET A 242 -16.32 2.66 -14.59
CA MET A 242 -15.99 4.02 -15.03
C MET A 242 -16.99 4.55 -16.07
N GLU A 243 -17.65 3.67 -16.81
CA GLU A 243 -18.72 3.99 -17.79
C GLU A 243 -20.12 4.04 -17.16
N GLU A 244 -20.28 3.55 -15.93
CA GLU A 244 -21.56 3.52 -15.21
C GLU A 244 -21.87 4.85 -14.53
N ALA A 245 -23.14 5.09 -14.21
CA ALA A 245 -23.62 6.25 -13.47
C ALA A 245 -23.34 6.14 -11.95
N VAL A 246 -22.09 5.85 -11.59
CA VAL A 246 -21.57 5.76 -10.21
C VAL A 246 -20.74 7.01 -9.90
N PRO A 247 -20.82 7.63 -8.70
CA PRO A 247 -20.01 8.81 -8.38
C PRO A 247 -18.50 8.58 -8.59
N PHE A 248 -17.83 9.50 -9.31
CA PHE A 248 -16.43 9.34 -9.72
C PHE A 248 -15.46 9.28 -8.53
N ASP A 249 -15.55 10.23 -7.60
CA ASP A 249 -14.62 10.35 -6.48
C ASP A 249 -14.55 9.08 -5.61
N PRO A 250 -15.68 8.50 -5.15
CA PRO A 250 -15.66 7.19 -4.49
C PRO A 250 -15.08 6.08 -5.37
N LEU A 251 -15.38 6.09 -6.68
CA LEU A 251 -14.97 5.03 -7.58
C LEU A 251 -13.45 5.04 -7.85
N VAL A 252 -12.86 6.21 -8.08
CA VAL A 252 -11.41 6.33 -8.26
C VAL A 252 -10.66 6.01 -6.96
N ASN A 253 -11.19 6.40 -5.80
CA ASN A 253 -10.63 6.00 -4.50
C ASN A 253 -10.65 4.48 -4.31
N GLU A 254 -11.74 3.82 -4.69
CA GLU A 254 -11.86 2.35 -4.64
C GLU A 254 -10.88 1.67 -5.60
N ALA A 255 -10.70 2.22 -6.81
CA ALA A 255 -9.71 1.73 -7.76
C ALA A 255 -8.27 1.88 -7.23
N ILE A 256 -7.95 2.99 -6.57
CA ILE A 256 -6.67 3.21 -5.89
C ILE A 256 -6.46 2.14 -4.80
N LEU A 257 -7.44 1.94 -3.92
CA LEU A 257 -7.37 0.90 -2.87
C LEU A 257 -7.09 -0.48 -3.47
N VAL A 258 -7.82 -0.86 -4.51
CA VAL A 258 -7.66 -2.17 -5.15
C VAL A 258 -6.28 -2.31 -5.81
N ALA A 259 -5.86 -1.34 -6.62
CA ALA A 259 -4.57 -1.38 -7.31
C ALA A 259 -3.40 -1.39 -6.31
N GLY A 260 -3.46 -0.54 -5.29
CA GLY A 260 -2.46 -0.46 -4.23
C GLY A 260 -2.33 -1.79 -3.49
N ARG A 261 -3.45 -2.43 -3.14
CA ARG A 261 -3.44 -3.71 -2.43
C ARG A 261 -2.90 -4.87 -3.26
N ILE A 262 -3.21 -4.92 -4.55
CA ILE A 262 -2.61 -5.90 -5.47
C ILE A 262 -1.09 -5.72 -5.50
N GLY A 263 -0.62 -4.48 -5.67
CA GLY A 263 0.81 -4.15 -5.62
C GLY A 263 1.46 -4.54 -4.29
N ALA A 264 0.78 -4.31 -3.17
CA ALA A 264 1.24 -4.69 -1.83
C ALA A 264 1.48 -6.20 -1.73
N TRP A 265 0.52 -7.02 -2.17
CA TRP A 265 0.66 -8.46 -2.10
C TRP A 265 1.81 -8.98 -2.94
N LEU A 266 1.98 -8.43 -4.15
CA LEU A 266 3.07 -8.80 -5.03
C LEU A 266 4.44 -8.38 -4.47
N ASP A 267 4.53 -7.20 -3.86
CA ASP A 267 5.75 -6.71 -3.21
C ASP A 267 6.23 -7.64 -2.07
N LEU A 268 5.30 -8.18 -1.28
CA LEU A 268 5.60 -9.11 -0.18
C LEU A 268 6.26 -10.42 -0.64
N LEU A 269 6.09 -10.77 -1.92
CA LEU A 269 6.67 -11.98 -2.52
C LEU A 269 8.09 -11.77 -3.04
N ILE A 270 8.61 -10.53 -3.05
CA ILE A 270 9.90 -10.22 -3.65
C ILE A 270 11.00 -10.13 -2.58
N PRO A 271 12.06 -10.96 -2.65
CA PRO A 271 13.18 -10.92 -1.71
C PRO A 271 14.15 -9.78 -2.06
N TRP A 272 13.71 -8.54 -1.89
CA TRP A 272 14.42 -7.32 -2.32
C TRP A 272 15.87 -7.25 -1.85
N ASN A 273 16.16 -7.67 -0.61
CA ASN A 273 17.52 -7.63 -0.09
C ASN A 273 18.44 -8.61 -0.83
N ASP A 274 18.01 -9.85 -1.04
CA ASP A 274 18.79 -10.85 -1.76
C ASP A 274 19.03 -10.44 -3.21
N LEU A 275 18.01 -9.85 -3.85
CA LEU A 275 18.13 -9.32 -5.20
C LEU A 275 19.14 -8.17 -5.29
N ASN A 276 19.10 -7.25 -4.33
CA ASN A 276 20.03 -6.12 -4.29
C ASN A 276 21.48 -6.59 -4.07
N GLU A 277 21.71 -7.56 -3.18
CA GLU A 277 23.05 -8.11 -2.97
C GLU A 277 23.54 -8.93 -4.18
N ALA A 278 22.67 -9.74 -4.80
CA ALA A 278 23.00 -10.47 -6.02
C ALA A 278 23.31 -9.51 -7.20
N PHE A 279 22.57 -8.41 -7.31
CA PHE A 279 22.81 -7.38 -8.32
C PHE A 279 24.17 -6.70 -8.13
N ARG A 280 24.52 -6.32 -6.89
CA ARG A 280 25.85 -5.78 -6.56
C ARG A 280 26.97 -6.77 -6.84
N ALA A 281 26.81 -8.03 -6.43
CA ALA A 281 27.80 -9.08 -6.67
C ALA A 281 28.06 -9.28 -8.17
N ALA A 282 27.00 -9.30 -8.97
CA ALA A 282 27.10 -9.42 -10.43
C ALA A 282 27.86 -8.25 -11.07
N LEU A 283 27.62 -7.01 -10.62
CA LEU A 283 28.34 -5.82 -11.10
C LEU A 283 29.81 -5.80 -10.67
N ASP A 284 30.11 -6.29 -9.48
CA ASP A 284 31.48 -6.38 -8.95
C ASP A 284 32.29 -7.53 -9.57
N GLY A 285 31.69 -8.32 -10.46
CA GLY A 285 32.32 -9.51 -11.05
C GLY A 285 32.56 -10.65 -10.04
N ARG A 286 31.96 -10.57 -8.85
CA ARG A 286 32.00 -11.62 -7.83
C ARG A 286 30.92 -12.65 -8.18
N ARG A 287 31.32 -13.89 -8.49
CA ARG A 287 30.34 -14.98 -8.60
C ARG A 287 29.68 -15.16 -7.24
N ALA A 288 28.35 -15.09 -7.22
CA ALA A 288 27.51 -15.39 -6.05
C ALA A 288 27.70 -16.85 -5.60
#